data_AF-A0A857EZG2-F1
#
_entry.id   AF-A0A857EZG2-F1
#
_cell.length_a   1.000
_cell.length_b   1.000
_cell.length_c   1.000
_cell.angle_alpha   90.00
_cell.angle_beta   90.00
_cell.angle_gamma   90.00
#
_symmetry.space_group_name_H-M   'P 1'
#
loop_
_entity.id
_entity.type
_entity.pdbx_description
1 polymer ?
#
loop_
_entity_poly.entity_id
_entity_poly.type
_entity_poly.pdbx_seq_one_letter_code
_entity_poly.pdbx_strand_id
1 'polypeptide(L)'
;MYGKLAITGIMVTLLSGCTAGFRPSLEDYKGSDAARIRAASDGNTALQFYEKQASGCYKKVLERRITAGLAIIGIPVTGNKKIGMPESSNNKGIFINEFTIKPGQLVTVIHYWTQAGYYQNTVQSTSERFIPQPNHDYDIVVTGSEFSGDSVSVKDLDSNAKIVGWEGEYCPSGMLD
;
A
#
# COMPACT_ATOMS: atom_id res chain seq x y z
N MET A 1 3.75 -27.96 -39.40
CA MET A 1 2.84 -27.94 -38.22
C MET A 1 3.54 -27.67 -36.88
N TYR A 2 4.86 -27.85 -36.76
CA TYR A 2 5.62 -27.59 -35.53
C TYR A 2 5.99 -26.12 -35.25
N GLY A 3 6.08 -25.28 -36.28
CA GLY A 3 6.40 -23.85 -36.11
C GLY A 3 5.32 -23.05 -35.37
N LYS A 4 4.03 -23.40 -35.53
CA LYS A 4 2.93 -22.75 -34.80
C LYS A 4 2.91 -23.14 -33.32
N LEU A 5 3.27 -24.37 -32.98
CA LEU A 5 3.38 -24.85 -31.59
C LEU A 5 4.57 -24.20 -30.83
N ALA A 6 5.69 -23.97 -31.52
CA ALA A 6 6.86 -23.30 -30.94
C ALA A 6 6.57 -21.82 -30.58
N ILE A 7 5.87 -21.10 -31.45
CA ILE A 7 5.50 -19.68 -31.22
C ILE A 7 4.54 -19.55 -30.03
N THR A 8 3.55 -20.45 -29.92
CA THR A 8 2.63 -20.44 -28.77
C THR A 8 3.33 -20.82 -27.46
N GLY A 9 4.28 -21.76 -27.48
CA GLY A 9 5.08 -22.13 -26.29
C GLY A 9 5.99 -21.01 -25.78
N ILE A 10 6.55 -20.20 -26.68
CA ILE A 10 7.38 -19.03 -26.33
C ILE A 10 6.51 -17.89 -25.74
N MET A 11 5.28 -17.67 -26.23
CA MET A 11 4.39 -16.68 -25.63
C MET A 11 3.94 -17.04 -24.21
N VAL A 12 3.74 -18.32 -23.89
CA VAL A 12 3.30 -18.76 -22.56
C VAL A 12 4.41 -18.60 -21.52
N THR A 13 5.68 -18.78 -21.91
CA THR A 13 6.83 -18.61 -21.00
C THR A 13 7.12 -17.13 -20.67
N LEU A 14 6.83 -16.20 -21.58
CA LEU A 14 7.00 -14.75 -21.38
C LEU A 14 5.97 -14.12 -20.42
N LEU A 15 4.88 -14.81 -20.11
CA LEU A 15 3.85 -14.32 -19.17
C LEU A 15 4.17 -14.60 -17.69
N SER A 16 5.24 -15.37 -17.40
CA SER A 16 5.60 -15.78 -16.04
C SER A 16 6.15 -14.65 -15.14
N GLY A 17 6.26 -13.42 -15.65
CA GLY A 17 6.80 -12.27 -14.92
C GLY A 17 5.81 -11.14 -14.60
N CYS A 18 4.54 -11.26 -14.99
CA CYS A 18 3.56 -10.18 -14.77
C CYS A 18 2.84 -10.34 -13.44
N THR A 19 2.83 -9.31 -12.60
CA THR A 19 1.97 -9.24 -11.41
C THR A 19 0.95 -8.12 -11.57
N ALA A 20 -0.33 -8.42 -11.32
CA ALA A 20 -1.42 -7.46 -11.39
C ALA A 20 -2.09 -7.33 -10.02
N GLY A 21 -2.19 -6.10 -9.53
CA GLY A 21 -3.01 -5.75 -8.38
C GLY A 21 -4.43 -5.42 -8.84
N PHE A 22 -5.43 -6.06 -8.24
CA PHE A 22 -6.85 -5.79 -8.54
C PHE A 22 -7.48 -4.74 -7.62
N ARG A 23 -6.77 -4.32 -6.57
CA ARG A 23 -7.24 -3.25 -5.67
C ARG A 23 -7.29 -1.91 -6.41
N PRO A 24 -8.40 -1.15 -6.33
CA PRO A 24 -8.46 0.19 -6.90
C PRO A 24 -7.36 1.09 -6.32
N SER A 25 -6.79 1.95 -7.16
CA SER A 25 -5.83 2.97 -6.71
C SER A 25 -6.50 3.98 -5.79
N LEU A 26 -5.73 4.52 -4.84
CA LEU A 26 -6.17 5.66 -4.05
C LEU A 26 -6.43 6.87 -4.94
N GLU A 27 -7.57 7.52 -4.69
CA GLU A 27 -7.95 8.78 -5.32
C GLU A 27 -7.49 9.95 -4.48
N ASP A 28 -7.09 11.04 -5.14
CA ASP A 28 -6.63 12.25 -4.46
C ASP A 28 -7.78 13.00 -3.80
N TYR A 29 -7.62 13.25 -2.51
CA TYR A 29 -8.41 14.24 -1.80
C TYR A 29 -8.18 15.64 -2.36
N LYS A 30 -9.26 16.41 -2.56
CA LYS A 30 -9.22 17.73 -3.23
C LYS A 30 -9.33 18.92 -2.27
N GLY A 31 -9.42 18.68 -0.97
CA GLY A 31 -9.47 19.76 0.02
C GLY A 31 -8.13 20.49 0.14
N SER A 32 -8.19 21.77 0.51
CA SER A 32 -7.01 22.62 0.68
C SER A 32 -6.16 22.27 1.91
N ASP A 33 -6.72 21.49 2.84
CA ASP A 33 -6.11 20.99 4.07
C ASP A 33 -5.49 19.59 3.89
N ALA A 34 -5.37 19.12 2.64
CA ALA A 34 -4.89 17.78 2.33
C ALA A 34 -3.57 17.45 3.03
N ALA A 35 -3.56 16.31 3.71
CA ALA A 35 -2.31 15.64 4.05
C ALA A 35 -1.78 14.93 2.79
N ARG A 36 -0.47 14.73 2.68
CA ARG A 36 0.14 14.00 1.57
C ARG A 36 0.89 12.79 2.07
N ILE A 37 0.83 11.71 1.31
CA ILE A 37 1.59 10.49 1.58
C ILE A 37 2.45 10.13 0.39
N ARG A 38 3.62 9.57 0.66
CA ARG A 38 4.52 8.97 -0.32
C ARG A 38 4.84 7.55 0.06
N ALA A 39 4.73 6.64 -0.91
CA ALA A 39 5.17 5.25 -0.78
C ALA A 39 6.03 4.86 -1.97
N ALA A 40 6.86 3.83 -1.79
CA ALA A 40 7.48 3.16 -2.91
C ALA A 40 6.41 2.52 -3.81
N SER A 41 6.65 2.48 -5.12
CA SER A 41 5.68 1.92 -6.09
C SER A 41 5.70 0.40 -6.14
N ASP A 42 6.72 -0.25 -5.61
CA ASP A 42 6.84 -1.69 -5.53
C ASP A 42 6.06 -2.28 -4.34
N GLY A 43 5.94 -3.60 -4.32
CA GLY A 43 5.23 -4.32 -3.26
C GLY A 43 3.71 -4.16 -3.31
N ASN A 44 3.06 -4.55 -2.20
CA ASN A 44 1.61 -4.62 -2.09
C ASN A 44 1.11 -3.90 -0.84
N THR A 45 1.16 -2.56 -0.89
CA THR A 45 0.75 -1.68 0.21
C THR A 45 -0.55 -0.97 -0.15
N ALA A 46 -1.45 -0.86 0.83
CA ALA A 46 -2.74 -0.22 0.70
C ALA A 46 -3.08 0.63 1.94
N LEU A 47 -4.01 1.56 1.77
CA LEU A 47 -4.70 2.24 2.86
C LEU A 47 -6.07 1.59 3.09
N GLN A 48 -6.39 1.33 4.35
CA GLN A 48 -7.72 0.96 4.80
C GLN A 48 -8.36 2.14 5.53
N PHE A 49 -9.65 2.35 5.25
CA PHE A 49 -10.44 3.43 5.82
C PHE A 49 -11.64 2.85 6.57
N TYR A 50 -12.07 3.57 7.61
CA TYR A 50 -13.03 3.05 8.58
C TYR A 50 -14.14 4.05 8.87
N GLU A 51 -15.31 3.52 9.20
CA GLU A 51 -16.43 4.28 9.73
C GLU A 51 -16.81 3.78 11.12
N LYS A 52 -17.05 4.72 12.02
CA LYS A 52 -17.51 4.42 13.38
C LYS A 52 -18.97 3.96 13.33
N GLN A 53 -19.23 2.77 13.83
CA GLN A 53 -20.57 2.22 13.92
C GLN A 53 -21.28 2.72 15.17
N ALA A 54 -22.61 2.58 15.21
CA ALA A 54 -23.43 2.96 16.36
C ALA A 54 -23.02 2.25 17.66
N SER A 55 -22.48 1.03 17.56
CA SER A 55 -21.93 0.24 18.67
C SER A 55 -20.57 0.75 19.19
N GLY A 56 -19.98 1.76 18.55
CA GLY A 56 -18.69 2.35 18.94
C GLY A 56 -17.46 1.70 18.29
N CYS A 57 -17.61 0.56 17.62
CA CYS A 57 -16.53 -0.10 16.89
C CYS A 57 -16.29 0.52 15.50
N TYR A 58 -15.14 0.22 14.90
CA TYR A 58 -14.76 0.71 13.57
C TYR A 58 -14.86 -0.39 12.52
N LYS A 59 -15.69 -0.17 11.49
CA LYS A 59 -15.84 -1.09 10.36
C LYS A 59 -14.99 -0.60 9.19
N LYS A 60 -14.19 -1.48 8.59
CA LYS A 60 -13.50 -1.18 7.33
C LYS A 60 -14.54 -0.97 6.23
N VAL A 61 -14.52 0.19 5.59
CA VAL A 61 -15.41 0.52 4.47
C VAL A 61 -14.69 0.59 3.14
N LEU A 62 -13.37 0.77 3.18
CA LEU A 62 -12.58 0.96 1.97
C LEU A 62 -11.17 0.40 2.13
N GLU A 63 -10.65 -0.13 1.04
CA GLU A 63 -9.23 -0.44 0.87
C GLU A 63 -8.77 0.07 -0.49
N ARG A 64 -7.64 0.78 -0.52
CA ARG A 64 -7.10 1.42 -1.73
C ARG A 64 -5.60 1.20 -1.83
N ARG A 65 -5.17 0.72 -2.99
CA ARG A 65 -3.76 0.54 -3.33
C ARG A 65 -3.05 1.90 -3.36
N ILE A 66 -1.81 1.92 -2.87
CA ILE A 66 -0.88 3.05 -3.02
C ILE A 66 0.42 2.66 -3.76
N THR A 67 0.59 1.38 -4.10
CA THR A 67 1.67 0.87 -4.95
C THR A 67 1.23 0.76 -6.42
N ALA A 68 2.10 0.22 -7.28
CA ALA A 68 1.80 -0.07 -8.67
C ALA A 68 0.70 -1.12 -8.82
N GLY A 69 -0.15 -0.95 -9.83
CA GLY A 69 -1.19 -1.93 -10.17
C GLY A 69 -0.75 -3.03 -11.11
N LEU A 70 0.39 -2.85 -11.77
CA LEU A 70 0.98 -3.79 -12.70
C LEU A 70 2.50 -3.65 -12.59
N ALA A 71 3.18 -4.79 -12.51
CA ALA A 71 4.63 -4.88 -12.63
C ALA A 71 5.00 -6.01 -13.60
N ILE A 72 6.11 -5.81 -14.32
CA ILE A 72 6.66 -6.78 -15.27
C ILE A 72 8.07 -7.13 -14.79
N ILE A 73 8.32 -8.39 -14.47
CA ILE A 73 9.58 -8.90 -13.92
C ILE A 73 9.98 -8.08 -12.68
N GLY A 74 9.00 -7.82 -11.79
CA GLY A 74 9.21 -7.03 -10.57
C GLY A 74 9.40 -5.52 -10.79
N ILE A 75 9.45 -5.03 -12.04
CA ILE A 75 9.57 -3.60 -12.34
C ILE A 75 8.16 -3.00 -12.42
N PRO A 76 7.81 -2.01 -11.56
CA PRO A 76 6.55 -1.28 -11.66
C PRO A 76 6.36 -0.66 -13.04
N VAL A 77 5.27 -0.99 -13.73
CA VAL A 77 4.91 -0.38 -15.03
C VAL A 77 3.74 0.60 -14.92
N THR A 78 3.11 0.65 -13.75
CA THR A 78 2.10 1.64 -13.38
C THR A 78 2.51 2.30 -12.07
N GLY A 79 2.13 3.56 -11.86
CA GLY A 79 2.63 4.36 -10.73
C GLY A 79 3.69 5.37 -11.19
N ASN A 80 4.57 5.77 -10.27
CA ASN A 80 5.43 6.95 -10.38
C ASN A 80 4.68 8.30 -10.35
N LYS A 81 3.52 8.34 -9.70
CA LYS A 81 2.75 9.58 -9.56
C LYS A 81 3.44 10.50 -8.56
N LYS A 82 3.85 11.69 -8.98
CA LYS A 82 4.41 12.73 -8.09
C LYS A 82 3.50 13.95 -8.06
N ILE A 83 3.24 14.46 -6.86
CA ILE A 83 2.45 15.68 -6.63
C ILE A 83 3.30 16.81 -6.04
N GLY A 84 4.61 16.60 -5.87
CA GLY A 84 5.56 17.61 -5.41
C GLY A 84 5.71 17.67 -3.89
N MET A 85 5.70 16.52 -3.22
CA MET A 85 6.10 16.46 -1.81
C MET A 85 7.59 16.81 -1.64
N PRO A 86 8.02 17.35 -0.49
CA PRO A 86 9.42 17.59 -0.20
C PRO A 86 10.25 16.30 -0.27
N GLU A 87 11.56 16.42 -0.49
CA GLU A 87 12.44 15.26 -0.63
C GLU A 87 12.40 14.31 0.58
N SER A 88 12.49 13.00 0.31
CA SER A 88 12.55 11.97 1.34
C SER A 88 13.98 11.56 1.64
N SER A 89 14.31 11.38 2.91
CA SER A 89 15.46 10.55 3.31
C SER A 89 15.11 9.06 3.43
N ASN A 90 13.82 8.71 3.50
CA ASN A 90 13.34 7.35 3.78
C ASN A 90 13.00 6.55 2.51
N ASN A 91 12.31 7.18 1.56
CA ASN A 91 11.87 6.62 0.29
C ASN A 91 12.72 7.18 -0.85
N LYS A 92 13.90 6.58 -1.07
CA LYS A 92 14.87 6.96 -2.12
C LYS A 92 14.68 6.16 -3.42
N GLY A 93 13.60 5.40 -3.53
CA GLY A 93 13.34 4.55 -4.69
C GLY A 93 13.15 5.34 -5.99
N ILE A 94 13.50 4.73 -7.12
CA ILE A 94 13.33 5.31 -8.46
C ILE A 94 11.83 5.53 -8.78
N PHE A 95 10.97 4.64 -8.28
CA PHE A 95 9.52 4.68 -8.49
C PHE A 95 8.80 4.94 -7.17
N ILE A 96 8.15 6.11 -7.06
CA ILE A 96 7.39 6.52 -5.89
C ILE A 96 5.99 6.97 -6.29
N ASN A 97 5.01 6.72 -5.44
CA ASN A 97 3.67 7.28 -5.61
C ASN A 97 3.36 8.23 -4.48
N GLU A 98 2.86 9.40 -4.85
CA GLU A 98 2.41 10.45 -3.95
C GLU A 98 0.90 10.68 -4.13
N PHE A 99 0.20 10.83 -3.01
CA PHE A 99 -1.25 11.02 -2.98
C PHE A 99 -1.65 12.06 -1.94
N THR A 100 -2.74 12.76 -2.20
CA THR A 100 -3.41 13.57 -1.17
C THR A 100 -4.47 12.74 -0.45
N ILE A 101 -4.53 12.84 0.87
CA ILE A 101 -5.52 12.19 1.73
C ILE A 101 -6.20 13.21 2.64
N LYS A 102 -7.45 12.94 2.98
CA LYS A 102 -8.23 13.77 3.90
C LYS A 102 -7.59 13.71 5.31
N PRO A 103 -7.34 14.85 5.96
CA PRO A 103 -6.85 14.87 7.34
C PRO A 103 -7.97 14.48 8.33
N GLY A 104 -7.57 14.10 9.54
CA GLY A 104 -8.50 13.79 10.64
C GLY A 104 -9.29 12.48 10.47
N GLN A 105 -9.09 11.74 9.39
CA GLN A 105 -9.70 10.43 9.17
C GLN A 105 -8.83 9.31 9.74
N LEU A 106 -9.46 8.20 10.11
CA LEU A 106 -8.75 7.03 10.62
C LEU A 106 -8.21 6.22 9.45
N VAL A 107 -6.89 6.04 9.42
CA VAL A 107 -6.20 5.30 8.36
C VAL A 107 -5.41 4.15 8.99
N THR A 108 -5.48 2.99 8.35
CA THR A 108 -4.52 1.91 8.56
C THR A 108 -3.72 1.74 7.27
N VAL A 109 -2.41 1.89 7.35
CA VAL A 109 -1.52 1.43 6.28
C VAL A 109 -1.35 -0.07 6.47
N ILE A 110 -1.60 -0.87 5.44
CA ILE A 110 -1.40 -2.31 5.48
C ILE A 110 -0.49 -2.73 4.34
N HIS A 111 0.50 -3.56 4.65
CA HIS A 111 1.39 -4.18 3.69
C HIS A 111 1.18 -5.68 3.69
N TYR A 112 1.12 -6.26 2.50
CA TYR A 112 0.97 -7.70 2.28
C TYR A 112 2.21 -8.27 1.59
N TRP A 113 2.67 -9.42 2.06
CA TRP A 113 3.72 -10.17 1.37
C TRP A 113 3.39 -11.66 1.35
N THR A 114 4.01 -12.36 0.40
CA THR A 114 3.89 -13.81 0.29
C THR A 114 5.09 -14.44 0.96
N GLN A 115 4.87 -15.19 2.03
CA GLN A 115 5.91 -16.02 2.63
C GLN A 115 5.93 -17.37 1.93
N ALA A 116 7.07 -17.70 1.32
CA ALA A 116 7.27 -18.99 0.68
C ALA A 116 7.28 -20.09 1.75
N GLY A 117 6.43 -21.10 1.58
CA GLY A 117 6.40 -22.27 2.44
C GLY A 117 6.80 -23.53 1.66
N TYR A 118 7.23 -24.56 2.38
CA TYR A 118 7.71 -25.81 1.76
C TYR A 118 6.62 -26.50 0.92
N TYR A 119 5.36 -26.44 1.34
CA TYR A 119 4.22 -27.03 0.63
C TYR A 119 3.27 -26.00 0.01
N GLN A 120 3.08 -24.86 0.69
CA GLN A 120 2.16 -23.81 0.28
C GLN A 120 2.69 -22.45 0.72
N ASN A 121 2.48 -21.45 -0.14
CA ASN A 121 2.78 -20.07 0.19
C ASN A 121 1.67 -19.51 1.09
N THR A 122 2.05 -18.68 2.07
CA THR A 122 1.08 -18.01 2.96
C THR A 122 1.15 -16.51 2.73
N VAL A 123 -0.01 -15.86 2.66
CA VAL A 123 -0.06 -14.40 2.65
C VAL A 123 0.02 -13.90 4.08
N GLN A 124 1.00 -13.05 4.34
CA GLN A 124 1.20 -12.37 5.61
C GLN A 124 0.87 -10.88 5.45
N SER A 125 0.61 -10.21 6.58
CA SER A 125 0.40 -8.77 6.58
C SER A 125 0.89 -8.10 7.85
N THR A 126 1.28 -6.84 7.71
CA THR A 126 1.67 -5.94 8.79
C THR A 126 0.98 -4.60 8.58
N SER A 127 0.74 -3.87 9.66
CA SER A 127 -0.04 -2.64 9.57
C SER A 127 0.39 -1.59 10.59
N GLU A 128 0.26 -0.32 10.21
CA GLU A 128 0.47 0.85 11.05
C GLU A 128 -0.77 1.74 11.03
N ARG A 129 -1.19 2.23 12.19
CA ARG A 129 -2.42 3.03 12.35
C ARG A 129 -2.08 4.49 12.65
N PHE A 130 -2.68 5.41 11.92
CA PHE A 130 -2.48 6.84 12.18
C PHE A 130 -3.66 7.70 11.71
N ILE A 131 -3.68 8.94 12.19
CA ILE A 131 -4.59 10.01 11.75
C ILE A 131 -3.74 11.05 11.01
N PRO A 132 -3.94 11.25 9.70
CA PRO A 132 -3.22 12.28 8.96
C PRO A 132 -3.58 13.67 9.49
N GLN A 133 -2.57 14.50 9.73
CA GLN A 133 -2.72 15.89 10.15
C GLN A 133 -2.79 16.82 8.94
N PRO A 134 -3.55 17.93 9.03
CA PRO A 134 -3.75 18.82 7.89
C PRO A 134 -2.44 19.48 7.43
N ASN A 135 -2.16 19.42 6.13
CA ASN A 135 -0.94 19.96 5.49
C ASN A 135 0.38 19.27 5.90
N HIS A 136 0.33 18.07 6.45
CA HIS A 136 1.53 17.28 6.74
C HIS A 136 1.89 16.35 5.58
N ASP A 137 3.17 16.01 5.50
CA ASP A 137 3.76 15.13 4.51
C ASP A 137 4.28 13.88 5.19
N TYR A 138 3.83 12.71 4.76
CA TYR A 138 4.23 11.44 5.36
C TYR A 138 4.93 10.52 4.35
N ASP A 139 6.01 9.88 4.79
CA ASP A 139 6.56 8.70 4.14
C ASP A 139 5.96 7.44 4.75
N ILE A 140 5.39 6.60 3.90
CA ILE A 140 5.06 5.22 4.21
C ILE A 140 6.28 4.38 3.84
N VAL A 141 6.88 3.76 4.85
CA VAL A 141 8.13 3.03 4.72
C VAL A 141 7.87 1.57 5.03
N VAL A 142 8.12 0.72 4.03
CA VAL A 142 8.10 -0.74 4.19
C VAL A 142 9.55 -1.22 4.27
N THR A 143 9.88 -1.97 5.32
CA THR A 143 11.19 -2.57 5.52
C THR A 143 11.04 -4.02 5.89
N GLY A 144 11.95 -4.88 5.45
CA GLY A 144 11.88 -6.29 5.74
C GLY A 144 12.92 -7.09 5.00
N SER A 145 12.89 -8.39 5.23
CA SER A 145 13.68 -9.37 4.51
C SER A 145 12.92 -10.69 4.45
N GLU A 146 13.33 -11.55 3.52
CA GLU A 146 12.77 -12.91 3.37
C GLU A 146 12.77 -13.70 4.69
N PHE A 147 13.70 -13.41 5.61
CA PHE A 147 13.88 -14.13 6.87
C PHE A 147 13.22 -13.45 8.08
N SER A 148 13.03 -12.13 8.07
CA SER A 148 12.51 -11.37 9.22
C SER A 148 11.03 -11.01 9.11
N GLY A 149 10.42 -11.26 7.94
CA GLY A 149 9.13 -10.68 7.59
C GLY A 149 9.22 -9.18 7.34
N ASP A 150 8.13 -8.65 6.79
CA ASP A 150 8.02 -7.23 6.48
C ASP A 150 7.38 -6.46 7.64
N SER A 151 7.75 -5.19 7.72
CA SER A 151 7.26 -4.19 8.67
C SER A 151 6.87 -2.94 7.90
N VAL A 152 5.86 -2.24 8.38
CA VAL A 152 5.43 -0.95 7.83
C VAL A 152 5.48 0.11 8.92
N SER A 153 5.91 1.31 8.55
CA SER A 153 5.92 2.46 9.44
C SER A 153 5.51 3.72 8.69
N VAL A 154 4.96 4.69 9.42
CA VAL A 154 4.62 6.02 8.91
C VAL A 154 5.55 7.03 9.56
N LYS A 155 6.20 7.86 8.74
CA LYS A 155 7.11 8.90 9.20
C LYS A 155 6.66 10.25 8.68
N ASP A 156 6.60 11.25 9.55
CA ASP A 156 6.39 12.63 9.13
C ASP A 156 7.71 13.17 8.55
N LEU A 157 7.61 13.98 7.50
CA LEU A 157 8.76 14.67 6.94
C LEU A 157 9.20 15.85 7.81
N ASP A 158 8.32 16.41 8.63
CA ASP A 158 8.74 17.29 9.72
C ASP A 158 9.25 16.44 10.88
N SER A 159 10.57 16.46 11.08
CA SER A 159 11.25 15.71 12.14
C SER A 159 10.79 16.07 13.55
N ASN A 160 10.15 17.22 13.74
CA ASN A 160 9.62 17.66 15.03
C ASN A 160 8.13 17.31 15.20
N ALA A 161 7.46 16.87 14.14
CA ALA A 161 6.06 16.50 14.20
C ALA A 161 5.88 15.12 14.86
N LYS A 162 4.82 15.01 15.64
CA LYS A 162 4.41 13.76 16.27
C LYS A 162 3.31 13.11 15.43
N ILE A 163 3.53 11.87 15.01
CA ILE A 163 2.48 11.04 14.41
C ILE A 163 1.33 10.85 15.41
N VAL A 164 0.12 11.21 14.98
CA VAL A 164 -1.09 10.97 15.76
C VAL A 164 -1.56 9.55 15.47
N GLY A 165 -1.40 8.64 16.44
CA GLY A 165 -2.03 7.33 16.41
C GLY A 165 -3.55 7.43 16.63
N TRP A 166 -4.28 6.36 16.33
CA TRP A 166 -5.67 6.25 16.74
C TRP A 166 -5.96 4.96 17.47
N GLU A 167 -6.87 5.07 18.44
CA GLU A 167 -7.29 3.97 19.30
C GLU A 167 -8.75 3.60 19.02
N GLY A 168 -9.06 2.32 19.20
CA GLY A 168 -10.39 1.78 18.98
C GLY A 168 -10.35 0.33 18.53
N GLU A 169 -11.47 -0.34 18.75
CA GLU A 169 -11.66 -1.73 18.37
C GLU A 169 -12.31 -1.83 16.99
N TYR A 170 -11.87 -2.80 16.21
CA TYR A 170 -12.58 -3.16 14.99
C TYR A 170 -13.89 -3.82 15.34
N CYS A 171 -14.90 -3.61 14.49
CA CYS A 171 -16.14 -4.36 14.63
C CYS A 171 -15.84 -5.86 14.48
N PRO A 172 -16.50 -6.72 15.29
CA PRO A 172 -16.40 -8.16 15.11
C PRO A 172 -16.74 -8.50 13.66
N SER A 173 -15.77 -9.03 12.92
CA SER A 173 -16.04 -9.72 11.66
C SER A 173 -16.85 -10.96 12.02
N GLY A 174 -18.10 -11.02 11.57
CA GLY A 174 -18.93 -12.22 11.76
C GLY A 174 -18.20 -13.43 11.19
N MET A 175 -18.48 -14.62 11.73
CA MET A 175 -17.83 -15.89 11.39
C MET A 175 -18.10 -16.39 9.94
N LEU A 176 -18.62 -15.53 9.05
CA LEU A 176 -19.13 -15.84 7.71
C LEU A 176 -18.80 -14.73 6.68
N ASP A 177 -17.62 -14.11 6.79
CA ASP A 177 -17.02 -13.34 5.68
C ASP A 177 -15.89 -14.15 5.03
#